data_AF-A0A9E5FFB6-F1
#
_entry.id   AF-A0A9E5FFB6-F1
#
_cell.length_a   1.000
_cell.length_b   1.000
_cell.length_c   1.000
_cell.angle_alpha   90.00
_cell.angle_beta   90.00
_cell.angle_gamma   90.00
#
_symmetry.space_group_name_H-M   'P 1'
#
loop_
_entity.id
_entity.type
_entity.pdbx_description
1 polymer ?
#
loop_
_entity_poly.entity_id
_entity_poly.type
_entity_poly.pdbx_seq_one_letter_code
_entity_poly.pdbx_strand_id
1 'polypeptide(L)'
;MEEYQGIVVGGQENEPEARFSARLSEFWTGILRKHPEQFEGIYAEASEFGSQGQKPTRQYAVDPAVVAFLSEQLADAGINLMPVDPDDTYSRYEAVAPDWWQIEH
;
A
#
# COMPACT_ATOMS: atom_id res chain seq x y z
N MET A 1 11.23 12.87 -13.93
CA MET A 1 10.63 11.55 -13.73
C MET A 1 9.57 11.72 -12.68
N GLU A 2 8.41 11.07 -12.83
CA GLU A 2 7.53 10.91 -11.66
C GLU A 2 8.13 9.79 -10.82
N GLU A 3 8.43 10.12 -9.57
CA GLU A 3 8.97 9.21 -8.57
C GLU A 3 7.85 8.94 -7.56
N TYR A 4 7.52 7.66 -7.39
CA TYR A 4 6.57 7.18 -6.40
C TYR A 4 7.30 6.88 -5.11
N GLN A 5 6.68 7.18 -3.99
CA GLN A 5 7.16 6.80 -2.67
C GLN A 5 6.79 5.34 -2.37
N GLY A 6 7.78 4.54 -1.96
CA GLY A 6 7.56 3.24 -1.37
C GLY A 6 6.95 3.38 0.03
N ILE A 7 5.87 2.65 0.29
CA ILE A 7 5.31 2.48 1.62
C ILE A 7 5.14 1.00 1.95
N VAL A 8 5.33 0.65 3.21
CA VAL A 8 5.10 -0.72 3.71
C VAL A 8 4.06 -0.68 4.81
N VAL A 9 3.00 -1.46 4.65
CA VAL A 9 1.96 -1.63 5.66
C VAL A 9 2.07 -3.01 6.29
N GLY A 10 1.80 -3.09 7.59
CA GLY A 10 1.94 -4.29 8.40
C GLY A 10 0.62 -4.70 9.06
N GLY A 11 0.39 -6.01 9.06
CA GLY A 11 -0.65 -6.65 9.83
C GLY A 11 -0.30 -6.77 11.32
N GLN A 12 -1.18 -7.45 12.05
CA GLN A 12 -1.00 -7.76 13.46
C GLN A 12 -0.05 -8.96 13.64
N GLU A 13 0.46 -9.12 14.86
CA GLU A 13 1.32 -10.25 15.19
C GLU A 13 0.56 -11.58 15.08
N ASN A 14 1.17 -12.57 14.42
CA ASN A 14 0.57 -13.87 14.12
C ASN A 14 -0.74 -13.78 13.31
N GLU A 15 -1.00 -12.65 12.64
CA GLU A 15 -2.12 -12.52 11.73
C GLU A 15 -1.88 -13.36 10.47
N PRO A 16 -2.79 -14.27 10.10
CA PRO A 16 -2.67 -14.98 8.83
C PRO A 16 -2.73 -14.00 7.65
N GLU A 17 -1.89 -14.20 6.64
CA GLU A 17 -1.87 -13.37 5.42
C GLU A 17 -3.25 -13.21 4.78
N ALA A 18 -4.04 -14.28 4.71
CA ALA A 18 -5.40 -14.23 4.15
C ALA A 18 -6.31 -13.26 4.92
N ARG A 19 -6.16 -13.18 6.25
CA ARG A 19 -6.92 -12.24 7.08
C ARG A 19 -6.43 -10.80 6.87
N PHE A 20 -5.12 -10.61 6.80
CA PHE A 20 -4.54 -9.29 6.53
C PHE A 20 -4.93 -8.78 5.13
N SER A 21 -4.87 -9.64 4.11
CA SER A 21 -5.31 -9.34 2.74
C SER A 21 -6.78 -8.93 2.67
N ALA A 22 -7.67 -9.60 3.42
CA ALA A 22 -9.07 -9.21 3.49
C ALA A 22 -9.27 -7.80 4.06
N ARG A 23 -8.52 -7.45 5.13
CA ARG A 23 -8.55 -6.11 5.72
C ARG A 23 -8.01 -5.04 4.78
N LEU A 24 -6.93 -5.33 4.05
CA LEU A 24 -6.40 -4.43 3.02
C LEU A 24 -7.44 -4.22 1.91
N SER A 25 -8.09 -5.28 1.45
CA SER A 25 -9.15 -5.20 0.44
C SER A 25 -10.31 -4.31 0.90
N GLU A 26 -10.77 -4.47 2.14
CA GLU A 26 -11.81 -3.64 2.74
C GLU A 26 -11.37 -2.18 2.86
N PHE A 27 -10.15 -1.94 3.33
CA PHE A 27 -9.56 -0.62 3.47
C PHE A 27 -9.50 0.11 2.13
N TRP A 28 -8.87 -0.49 1.12
CA TRP A 28 -8.71 0.09 -0.22
C TRP A 28 -10.05 0.32 -0.91
N THR A 29 -10.99 -0.61 -0.78
CA THR A 29 -12.37 -0.41 -1.27
C THR A 29 -13.04 0.79 -0.59
N GLY A 30 -12.77 1.00 0.71
CA GLY A 30 -13.24 2.15 1.45
C GLY A 30 -12.68 3.47 0.92
N ILE A 31 -11.36 3.52 0.68
CA ILE A 31 -10.68 4.69 0.10
C ILE A 31 -11.21 4.98 -1.30
N LEU A 32 -11.26 3.99 -2.20
CA LEU A 32 -11.80 4.14 -3.55
C LEU A 32 -13.22 4.74 -3.57
N ARG A 33 -14.08 4.33 -2.64
CA ARG A 33 -15.47 4.79 -2.59
C ARG A 33 -15.65 6.18 -1.99
N LYS A 34 -14.79 6.58 -1.04
CA LYS A 34 -14.94 7.84 -0.28
C LYS A 34 -14.03 8.96 -0.76
N HIS A 35 -12.86 8.58 -1.28
CA HIS A 35 -11.76 9.45 -1.66
C HIS A 35 -11.13 8.93 -2.96
N PRO A 36 -11.89 8.82 -4.06
CA PRO A 36 -11.40 8.26 -5.33
C PRO A 36 -10.16 9.00 -5.85
N GLU A 37 -10.07 10.31 -5.65
CA GLU A 37 -8.92 11.12 -6.04
C GLU A 37 -7.63 10.77 -5.27
N GLN A 38 -7.76 10.34 -4.01
CA GLN A 38 -6.61 9.87 -3.22
C GLN A 38 -6.24 8.43 -3.62
N PHE A 39 -7.24 7.63 -4.01
CA PHE A 39 -7.02 6.28 -4.49
C PHE A 39 -6.21 6.24 -5.80
N GLU A 40 -6.42 7.21 -6.69
CA GLU A 40 -5.61 7.37 -7.91
C GLU A 40 -4.11 7.57 -7.63
N GLY A 41 -3.75 8.05 -6.44
CA GLY A 41 -2.36 8.16 -5.99
C GLY A 41 -1.71 6.83 -5.64
N ILE A 42 -2.42 5.70 -5.66
CA ILE A 42 -1.85 4.37 -5.45
C ILE A 42 -1.50 3.80 -6.82
N TYR A 43 -0.20 3.75 -7.12
CA TYR A 43 0.27 3.36 -8.44
C TYR A 43 0.42 1.85 -8.60
N ALA A 44 1.05 1.20 -7.62
CA ALA A 44 1.29 -0.23 -7.67
C ALA A 44 1.30 -0.85 -6.27
N GLU A 45 1.07 -2.16 -6.25
CA GLU A 45 1.19 -3.02 -5.08
C GLU A 45 2.18 -4.15 -5.41
N ALA A 46 3.01 -4.55 -4.45
CA ALA A 46 3.87 -5.72 -4.58
C ALA A 46 3.04 -6.99 -4.81
N SER A 47 3.49 -7.90 -5.66
CA SER A 47 2.76 -9.15 -5.95
C SER A 47 2.68 -10.09 -4.76
N GLU A 48 3.71 -10.11 -3.92
CA GLU A 48 3.84 -11.03 -2.78
C GLU A 48 3.68 -10.30 -1.45
N PHE A 49 3.26 -11.02 -0.42
CA PHE A 49 3.34 -10.51 0.95
C PHE A 49 4.78 -10.66 1.43
N GLY A 50 5.25 -9.63 2.12
CA GLY A 50 6.47 -9.70 2.92
C GLY A 50 6.15 -10.14 4.35
N SER A 51 7.18 -10.19 5.18
CA SER A 51 7.01 -10.34 6.62
C SER A 51 8.02 -9.49 7.39
N GLN A 52 7.59 -8.98 8.54
CA GLN A 52 8.46 -8.38 9.54
C GLN A 52 8.29 -9.14 10.86
N GLY A 53 9.17 -10.12 11.10
CA GLY A 53 8.98 -11.08 12.19
C GLY A 53 7.74 -11.94 11.95
N GLN A 54 6.79 -11.94 12.89
CA GLN A 54 5.52 -12.69 12.80
C GLN A 54 4.36 -11.86 12.23
N LYS A 55 4.65 -10.71 11.61
CA LYS A 55 3.64 -9.82 11.03
C LYS A 55 3.71 -9.90 9.50
N PRO A 56 2.59 -10.17 8.81
CA PRO A 56 2.57 -10.07 7.35
C PRO A 56 2.69 -8.59 6.95
N THR A 57 3.35 -8.32 5.83
CA THR A 57 3.50 -6.96 5.29
C THR A 57 3.15 -6.91 3.81
N ARG A 58 2.77 -5.73 3.33
CA ARG A 58 2.49 -5.46 1.93
C ARG A 58 3.11 -4.13 1.55
N GLN A 59 3.70 -4.06 0.35
CA GLN A 59 4.37 -2.87 -0.13
C GLN A 59 3.58 -2.24 -1.27
N TYR A 60 3.59 -0.92 -1.32
CA TYR A 60 2.93 -0.12 -2.35
C TYR A 60 3.87 0.96 -2.86
N ALA A 61 3.73 1.30 -4.14
CA ALA A 61 4.25 2.53 -4.71
C ALA A 61 3.11 3.54 -4.80
N VAL A 62 3.27 4.71 -4.18
CA VAL A 62 2.23 5.75 -4.10
C VAL A 62 2.77 7.12 -4.49
N ASP A 63 1.90 8.02 -4.91
CA ASP A 63 2.23 9.43 -5.07
C ASP A 63 2.66 10.00 -3.69
N PRO A 64 3.82 10.66 -3.58
CA PRO A 64 4.24 11.31 -2.34
C PRO A 64 3.18 12.24 -1.72
N ALA A 65 2.33 12.87 -2.55
CA ALA A 65 1.26 13.75 -2.11
C ALA A 65 0.17 13.04 -1.29
N VAL A 66 -0.03 11.73 -1.48
CA VAL A 66 -1.06 10.96 -0.77
C VAL A 66 -0.54 10.30 0.51
N VAL A 67 0.78 10.29 0.76
CA VAL A 67 1.39 9.59 1.90
C VAL A 67 0.85 10.08 3.24
N ALA A 68 0.74 11.40 3.44
CA ALA A 68 0.22 11.97 4.68
C ALA A 68 -1.24 11.55 4.93
N PHE A 69 -2.07 11.61 3.89
CA PHE A 69 -3.46 11.16 3.94
C PHE A 69 -3.56 9.65 4.28
N LEU A 70 -2.79 8.82 3.58
CA LEU A 70 -2.78 7.37 3.80
C LEU A 70 -2.31 7.04 5.22
N SER A 71 -1.31 7.75 5.76
CA SER A 71 -0.85 7.55 7.13
C SER A 71 -1.98 7.71 8.15
N GLU A 72 -2.82 8.73 8.01
CA GLU A 72 -3.97 8.96 8.90
C GLU A 72 -5.02 7.87 8.73
N GLN A 73 -5.39 7.55 7.48
CA GLN A 73 -6.43 6.56 7.20
C GLN A 73 -6.03 5.13 7.62
N LEU A 74 -4.76 4.76 7.42
CA LEU A 74 -4.23 3.46 7.85
C LEU A 74 -4.26 3.33 9.38
N ALA A 75 -3.87 4.41 10.09
CA ALA A 75 -3.93 4.45 11.54
C ALA A 75 -5.37 4.27 12.06
N ASP A 76 -6.34 4.98 11.46
CA ASP A 76 -7.77 4.84 11.79
C ASP A 76 -8.31 3.43 11.52
N ALA A 77 -7.79 2.75 10.48
CA ALA A 77 -8.14 1.37 10.15
C ALA A 77 -7.39 0.31 11.00
N GLY A 78 -6.50 0.74 11.90
CA GLY A 78 -5.66 -0.16 12.69
C GLY A 78 -4.67 -0.99 11.85
N ILE A 79 -4.26 -0.45 10.70
CA ILE A 79 -3.22 -1.01 9.83
C ILE A 79 -1.95 -0.21 10.08
N ASN A 80 -0.85 -0.90 10.40
CA ASN A 80 0.38 -0.22 10.77
C ASN A 80 1.12 0.25 9.52
N LEU A 81 1.36 1.56 9.38
CA LEU A 81 2.32 2.07 8.40
C LEU A 81 3.73 2.01 9.00
N MET A 82 4.65 1.34 8.31
CA MET A 82 6.07 1.35 8.68
C MET A 82 6.69 2.73 8.39
N PRO A 83 7.80 3.10 9.06
CA PRO A 83 8.51 4.34 8.74
C PRO A 83 8.81 4.43 7.25
N VAL A 84 8.38 5.53 6.63
CA VAL A 84 8.61 5.78 5.20
C VAL A 84 10.06 6.23 5.03
N ASP A 85 10.80 5.53 4.18
CA ASP A 85 12.16 5.91 3.80
C ASP A 85 12.09 6.88 2.62
N PRO A 86 12.50 8.15 2.77
CA PRO A 86 12.42 9.14 1.68
C PRO A 86 13.29 8.79 0.47
N ASP A 87 14.25 7.87 0.62
CA ASP A 87 15.10 7.41 -0.48
C ASP A 87 14.53 6.14 -1.17
N ASP A 88 13.50 5.50 -0.62
CA ASP A 88 12.80 4.34 -1.21
C ASP A 88 11.77 4.82 -2.25
N THR A 89 12.28 5.32 -3.37
CA THR A 89 11.46 5.81 -4.48
C THR A 89 11.52 4.92 -5.70
N TYR A 90 10.41 4.85 -6.44
CA TYR A 90 10.29 4.04 -7.65
C TYR A 90 9.93 4.92 -8.84
N SER A 91 10.60 4.75 -9.96
CA SER A 91 10.08 5.25 -11.23
C SER A 91 8.87 4.42 -11.69
N ARG A 92 8.07 4.94 -12.63
CA ARG A 92 7.02 4.17 -13.33
C ARG A 92 7.51 2.84 -13.91
N TYR A 93 8.78 2.74 -14.31
CA TYR A 93 9.35 1.51 -14.88
C TYR A 93 9.76 0.50 -13.82
N GLU A 94 10.06 0.95 -12.61
CA GLU A 94 10.44 0.09 -11.48
C GLU A 94 9.21 -0.36 -10.69
N ALA A 95 8.18 0.49 -10.60
CA ALA A 95 6.91 0.16 -9.97
C ALA A 95 5.96 -0.65 -10.88
N VAL A 96 6.50 -1.42 -11.82
CA VAL A 96 5.70 -2.34 -12.66
C VAL A 96 5.42 -3.60 -11.84
N ALA A 97 4.16 -3.76 -11.42
CA ALA A 97 3.70 -5.02 -10.84
C ALA A 97 3.92 -6.17 -11.85
N PRO A 98 4.38 -7.37 -11.44
CA PRO A 98 4.42 -8.53 -12.32
C PRO A 98 3.00 -8.84 -12.84
N ASP A 99 2.81 -8.57 -14.13
CA ASP A 99 1.74 -8.83 -15.11
C ASP A 99 0.24 -8.93 -14.73
N TRP A 100 -0.24 -9.22 -13.51
CA TRP A 100 -1.61 -9.79 -13.39
C TRP A 100 -2.71 -8.94 -12.75
N TRP A 101 -2.45 -7.74 -12.21
CA TRP A 101 -3.50 -6.81 -11.75
C TRP A 101 -3.21 -5.35 -12.13
N GLN A 102 -3.25 -5.06 -13.43
CA GLN A 102 -3.61 -3.71 -13.85
C GLN A 102 -5.11 -3.56 -13.62
N ILE A 103 -5.52 -2.68 -12.70
CA ILE A 103 -6.90 -2.23 -12.64
C ILE A 103 -7.15 -1.49 -13.96
N GLU A 104 -7.90 -2.09 -14.89
CA GLU A 104 -8.29 -1.44 -16.14
C GLU A 104 -9.04 -0.13 -15.81
N HIS A 105 -8.54 0.99 -16.35
CA HIS A 105 -9.22 2.29 -16.35
C HIS A 105 -10.31 2.33 -17.42
#